data_AF-S8DSY3-F1
#
_entry.id   AF-S8DSY3-F1
#
_cell.length_a   1.000
_cell.length_b   1.000
_cell.length_c   1.000
_cell.angle_alpha   90.00
_cell.angle_beta   90.00
_cell.angle_gamma   90.00
#
_symmetry.space_group_name_H-M   'P 1'
#
loop_
_entity.id
_entity.type
_entity.pdbx_description
1 polymer ?
#
loop_
_entity_poly.entity_id
_entity_poly.type
_entity_poly.pdbx_seq_one_letter_code
_entity_poly.pdbx_strand_id
1 'polypeptide(L)'
;MARSLDHAGHKARRNCACQTCKATRQVSACENPHACFARAKELLDHLPEKWDPRSTKPEDREKDSGLTDDDKELLTDHNSTLFDNIRKNRPSCSTFI
;
A
#
# COMPACT_ATOMS: atom_id res chain seq x y z
N MET A 1 -8.39 1.46 1.64
CA MET A 1 -9.61 0.82 1.10
C MET A 1 -10.57 0.35 2.20
N ALA A 2 -10.14 -0.45 3.19
CA ALA A 2 -11.01 -0.87 4.30
C ALA A 2 -11.57 0.28 5.15
N ARG A 3 -10.74 1.29 5.49
CA ARG A 3 -11.13 2.47 6.28
C ARG A 3 -12.20 3.36 5.63
N SER A 4 -12.50 3.13 4.36
CA SER A 4 -13.56 3.84 3.64
C SER A 4 -14.98 3.44 4.10
N LEU A 5 -15.12 2.32 4.82
CA LEU A 5 -16.38 1.87 5.40
C LEU A 5 -16.87 2.76 6.54
N ASP A 6 -15.96 3.38 7.29
CA ASP A 6 -16.26 4.13 8.50
C ASP A 6 -16.56 5.62 8.23
N HIS A 7 -16.62 6.02 6.95
CA HIS A 7 -16.83 7.42 6.57
C HIS A 7 -18.31 7.82 6.74
N ALA A 8 -18.56 9.02 7.28
CA ALA A 8 -19.92 9.52 7.59
C ALA A 8 -20.90 9.52 6.39
N GLY A 9 -20.39 9.67 5.16
CA GLY A 9 -21.19 9.63 3.92
C GLY A 9 -21.36 8.24 3.30
N HIS A 10 -20.79 7.19 3.91
CA HIS A 10 -20.85 5.83 3.39
C HIS A 10 -22.15 5.14 3.79
N LYS A 11 -22.68 4.29 2.89
CA LYS A 11 -23.85 3.45 3.13
C LYS A 11 -23.51 2.02 2.72
N ALA A 12 -23.95 1.05 3.51
CA ALA A 12 -23.78 -0.39 3.27
C ALA A 12 -24.66 -0.91 2.11
N ARG A 13 -24.46 -0.32 0.92
CA ARG A 13 -25.20 -0.65 -0.31
C ARG A 13 -24.23 -0.78 -1.47
N ARG A 14 -24.56 -1.65 -2.43
CA ARG A 14 -23.74 -1.84 -3.65
C ARG A 14 -23.47 -0.52 -4.40
N ASN A 15 -24.51 0.32 -4.50
CA ASN A 15 -24.45 1.60 -5.20
C ASN A 15 -24.26 2.81 -4.25
N CYS A 16 -23.35 2.70 -3.27
CA CYS A 16 -23.02 3.84 -2.42
C CYS A 16 -22.51 5.01 -3.29
N ALA A 17 -23.02 6.22 -3.02
CA ALA A 17 -22.69 7.44 -3.78
C ALA A 17 -21.53 8.23 -3.18
N CYS A 18 -20.85 7.67 -2.17
CA CYS A 18 -19.70 8.26 -1.52
C CYS A 18 -18.56 8.50 -2.54
N GLN A 19 -17.73 9.53 -2.31
CA GLN A 19 -16.66 9.88 -3.25
C GLN A 19 -15.68 8.72 -3.46
N THR A 20 -15.32 8.02 -2.38
CA THR A 20 -14.43 6.86 -2.44
C THR A 20 -15.04 5.72 -3.25
N CYS A 21 -16.34 5.46 -3.05
CA CYS A 21 -17.09 4.43 -3.75
C CYS A 21 -17.14 4.72 -5.24
N LYS A 22 -17.39 5.98 -5.63
CA LYS A 22 -17.39 6.45 -7.01
C LYS A 22 -16.01 6.30 -7.66
N ALA A 23 -14.96 6.77 -6.98
CA ALA A 23 -13.60 6.67 -7.46
C ALA A 23 -13.18 5.21 -7.67
N THR A 24 -13.52 4.32 -6.73
CA THR A 24 -13.22 2.88 -6.89
C THR A 24 -13.95 2.27 -8.08
N ARG A 25 -15.21 2.61 -8.34
CA ARG A 25 -15.89 2.12 -9.55
C ARG A 25 -15.22 2.59 -10.84
N GLN A 26 -14.73 3.83 -10.86
CA GLN A 26 -14.05 4.39 -12.03
C GLN A 26 -12.67 3.75 -12.25
N VAL A 27 -11.93 3.48 -11.18
CA VAL A 27 -10.55 2.98 -11.27
C VAL A 27 -10.50 1.46 -11.45
N SER A 28 -11.32 0.70 -10.73
CA SER A 28 -11.25 -0.78 -10.73
C SER A 28 -12.42 -1.47 -11.42
N ALA A 29 -13.37 -0.72 -11.99
CA ALA A 29 -14.60 -1.25 -12.61
C ALA A 29 -15.41 -2.19 -11.68
N CYS A 30 -15.22 -2.07 -10.36
CA CYS A 30 -15.88 -2.94 -9.39
C CYS A 30 -17.38 -2.63 -9.28
N GLU A 31 -18.23 -3.63 -9.43
CA GLU A 31 -19.69 -3.47 -9.35
C GLU A 31 -20.19 -3.23 -7.92
N ASN A 32 -19.52 -3.82 -6.92
CA ASN A 32 -19.87 -3.70 -5.50
C ASN A 32 -18.66 -3.30 -4.64
N PRO A 33 -18.29 -2.00 -4.64
CA PRO A 33 -17.14 -1.52 -3.87
C PRO A 33 -17.30 -1.75 -2.36
N HIS A 34 -18.53 -1.75 -1.83
CA HIS A 34 -18.75 -2.01 -0.41
C HIS A 34 -18.32 -3.43 -0.01
N ALA A 35 -18.70 -4.45 -0.80
CA ALA A 35 -18.31 -5.82 -0.53
C ALA A 35 -16.79 -5.99 -0.61
N CYS A 36 -16.12 -5.34 -1.56
CA CYS A 36 -14.66 -5.36 -1.64
C CYS A 36 -14.00 -4.75 -0.41
N PHE A 37 -14.50 -3.62 0.09
CA PHE A 37 -13.97 -3.01 1.30
C PHE A 37 -14.25 -3.85 2.55
N ALA A 38 -15.41 -4.51 2.63
CA ALA A 38 -15.76 -5.41 3.72
C ALA A 38 -14.81 -6.62 3.75
N ARG A 39 -14.59 -7.28 2.61
CA ARG A 39 -13.63 -8.38 2.49
C ARG A 39 -12.20 -7.95 2.79
N ALA A 40 -11.80 -6.76 2.34
CA ALA A 40 -10.49 -6.22 2.66
C ALA A 40 -10.34 -5.94 4.17
N LYS A 41 -11.42 -5.52 4.85
CA LYS A 41 -11.43 -5.35 6.30
C LYS A 41 -11.28 -6.69 7.01
N GLU A 42 -12.10 -7.67 6.65
CA GLU A 42 -12.00 -9.04 7.19
C GLU A 42 -10.59 -9.61 7.03
N LEU A 43 -10.00 -9.50 5.84
CA LEU A 43 -8.65 -9.99 5.59
C LEU A 43 -7.63 -9.33 6.52
N LEU A 44 -7.71 -8.00 6.68
CA LEU A 44 -6.82 -7.26 7.57
C LEU A 44 -7.05 -7.59 9.04
N ASP A 45 -8.28 -7.90 9.44
CA ASP A 45 -8.60 -8.26 10.82
C ASP A 45 -8.14 -9.68 11.17
N HIS A 46 -7.87 -10.53 10.16
CA HIS A 46 -7.24 -11.84 10.34
C HIS A 46 -5.70 -11.81 10.36
N LEU A 47 -5.07 -10.66 10.13
CA LEU A 47 -3.61 -10.58 10.17
C LEU A 47 -3.12 -10.68 11.62
N PRO A 48 -2.07 -11.47 11.91
CA PRO A 48 -1.39 -11.40 13.19
C PRO A 48 -0.82 -10.00 13.43
N GLU A 49 -0.74 -9.57 14.69
CA GLU A 49 -0.25 -8.23 15.09
C GLU A 49 1.11 -7.88 14.48
N LYS A 50 2.03 -8.86 14.40
CA LYS A 50 3.35 -8.69 13.76
C LYS A 50 3.27 -8.25 12.30
N TRP A 51 2.19 -8.60 11.60
CA TRP A 51 2.01 -8.37 10.17
C TRP A 51 1.00 -7.27 9.86
N ASP A 52 0.23 -6.78 10.84
CA ASP A 52 -0.73 -5.72 10.59
C ASP A 52 0.02 -4.41 10.22
N PRO A 53 -0.12 -3.92 8.97
CA PRO A 53 0.50 -2.66 8.56
C PRO A 53 -0.11 -1.43 9.25
N ARG A 54 -1.22 -1.60 9.98
CA ARG A 54 -1.85 -0.54 10.78
C ARG A 54 -1.13 -0.32 12.12
N SER A 55 -0.37 -1.31 12.59
CA SER A 55 0.38 -1.24 13.84
C SER A 55 1.70 -0.52 13.62
N THR A 56 1.96 0.56 14.38
CA THR A 56 3.26 1.22 14.41
C THR A 56 4.26 0.29 15.08
N LYS A 57 5.23 -0.19 14.31
CA LYS A 57 6.26 -1.07 14.85
C LYS A 57 7.35 -0.24 15.51
N PRO A 58 7.96 -0.71 16.61
CA PRO A 58 9.07 0.01 17.24
C PRO A 58 10.27 0.16 16.28
N GLU A 59 10.39 -0.72 15.28
CA GLU A 59 11.40 -0.61 14.21
C GLU A 59 11.09 0.48 13.18
N ASP A 60 9.83 0.91 13.01
CA ASP A 60 9.45 2.00 12.08
C ASP A 60 9.81 3.38 12.64
N ARG A 61 10.10 3.47 13.95
CA ARG A 61 10.59 4.71 14.54
C ARG A 61 12.03 4.88 14.09
N GLU A 62 12.23 5.69 13.05
CA GLU A 62 13.54 6.22 12.71
C GLU A 62 14.10 6.85 13.99
N LYS A 63 15.04 6.15 14.63
CA LYS A 63 15.92 6.81 15.58
C LYS A 63 16.63 7.83 14.73
N ASP A 64 16.52 9.10 15.12
CA ASP A 64 17.34 10.17 14.58
C ASP A 64 18.77 9.64 14.54
N SER A 65 19.16 9.17 13.36
CA SER A 65 20.46 8.60 13.14
C SER A 65 21.32 9.82 13.29
N GLY A 66 22.08 9.94 14.39
CA GLY A 66 22.95 11.07 14.69
C GLY A 66 24.10 11.20 13.69
N LEU A 67 23.77 11.13 12.41
CA LEU A 67 24.57 11.36 11.24
C LEU A 67 24.90 12.84 11.25
N THR A 68 26.18 13.13 11.27
CA THR A 68 26.64 14.50 11.06
C THR A 68 26.32 14.88 9.62
N ASP A 69 26.34 16.18 9.32
CA ASP A 69 26.10 16.64 7.94
C ASP A 69 27.13 16.05 6.96
N ASP A 70 28.31 15.68 7.43
CA ASP A 70 29.37 15.00 6.66
C ASP A 70 28.96 13.57 6.22
N ASP A 71 28.25 12.82 7.07
CA ASP A 71 27.83 11.45 6.77
C ASP A 71 26.73 11.40 5.69
N LYS A 72 25.96 12.49 5.55
CA LYS A 72 24.89 12.60 4.55
C LYS A 72 25.44 12.76 3.14
N GLU A 73 26.61 13.38 2.98
CA GLU A 73 27.24 13.62 1.66
C GLU A 73 27.66 12.29 0.99
N LEU A 74 28.09 11.30 1.78
CA LEU A 74 28.50 9.97 1.28
C LEU A 74 27.35 9.07 0.83
N LEU A 75 26.12 9.31 1.30
CA LEU A 75 24.94 8.50 0.93
C LEU A 75 24.33 8.90 -0.42
N THR A 76 24.67 10.08 -0.92
CA THR A 76 24.08 10.65 -2.14
C THR A 76 24.56 9.99 -3.44
N ASP A 77 25.73 9.34 -3.45
CA ASP A 77 26.40 8.90 -4.69
C ASP A 77 26.19 7.42 -5.06
N HIS A 78 25.61 6.59 -4.20
CA HIS A 78 25.41 5.16 -4.49
C HIS A 78 23.96 4.83 -4.87
N ASN A 79 23.40 5.58 -5.83
CA ASN A 79 22.08 5.30 -6.39
C ASN A 79 22.08 4.14 -7.41
N SER A 80 22.76 3.05 -7.07
CA SER A 80 22.75 1.80 -7.82
C SER A 80 22.87 0.66 -6.83
N THR A 81 21.80 0.41 -6.07
CA THR A 81 21.78 -0.80 -5.25
C THR A 81 21.75 -2.02 -6.18
N LEU A 82 22.36 -3.13 -5.75
CA LEU A 82 22.35 -4.40 -6.47
C LEU A 82 20.91 -4.82 -6.87
N PHE A 83 19.92 -4.44 -6.06
CA PHE A 83 18.50 -4.72 -6.29
C PHE A 83 17.90 -3.94 -7.48
N ASP A 84 18.39 -2.73 -7.78
CA ASP A 84 17.93 -1.95 -8.94
C ASP A 84 18.42 -2.53 -10.26
N ASN A 85 19.62 -3.10 -10.26
CA ASN A 85 20.20 -3.76 -11.44
C ASN A 85 19.47 -5.06 -11.80
N ILE A 86 18.89 -5.76 -10.82
CA ILE A 86 18.10 -6.98 -11.05
C ILE A 86 16.76 -6.66 -11.74
N ARG A 87 16.13 -5.51 -11.44
CA ARG A 87 14.88 -5.09 -12.10
C ARG A 87 15.10 -4.68 -13.56
N LYS A 88 16.25 -4.08 -13.87
CA LYS A 88 16.61 -3.62 -15.22
C LYS A 88 16.97 -4.77 -16.17
N ASN A 89 17.40 -5.91 -15.64
CA ASN A 89 17.85 -7.06 -16.43
C ASN A 89 16.91 -8.27 -16.38
N ARG A 90 15.61 -8.05 -16.08
CA ARG A 90 14.62 -9.12 -16.21
C ARG A 90 14.35 -9.34 -17.70
N PRO A 91 14.70 -10.49 -18.30
CA PRO A 91 14.23 -10.80 -19.64
C PRO A 91 12.70 -10.76 -19.62
N SER A 92 12.12 -10.00 -20.55
CA SER A 92 10.67 -10.02 -20.79
C SER A 92 10.26 -11.47 -20.97
N CYS A 93 9.42 -11.97 -20.05
CA CYS A 93 8.81 -13.29 -20.21
C CYS A 93 7.82 -13.16 -21.37
N SER A 94 8.31 -13.36 -22.58
CA SER A 94 7.49 -13.41 -23.79
C SER A 94 6.74 -14.73 -23.72
N THR A 95 5.43 -14.65 -23.49
CA THR A 95 4.48 -15.74 -23.63
C THR A 95 4.71 -16.41 -24.99
N PHE A 96 5.21 -17.65 -24.98
CA PHE A 96 5.14 -18.50 -26.17
C PHE A 96 3.72 -19.06 -26.22
N ILE A 97 3.03 -18.75 -27.32
CA ILE A 97 1.71 -19.27 -27.68
C ILE A 97 1.81 -20.79 -27.89
#